data_AF-A0A0C3MX03-F1
#
_entry.id   AF-A0A0C3MX03-F1
#
_cell.length_a   1.000
_cell.length_b   1.000
_cell.length_c   1.000
_cell.angle_alpha   90.00
_cell.angle_beta   90.00
_cell.angle_gamma   90.00
#
_symmetry.space_group_name_H-M   'P 1'
#
loop_
_entity.id
_entity.type
_entity.pdbx_description
1 polymer ?
#
loop_
_entity_poly.entity_id
_entity_poly.type
_entity_poly.pdbx_seq_one_letter_code
_entity_poly.pdbx_strand_id
1 'polypeptide(L)'
;EDSLDARHLRSLLSTVMSEGAIGISASYGDNCQLSAIAFSSPSRALVVHLTSGDLSLGRNDSKRKRIIQGRNLLQQQILCNANYQKFAFKMDRIAIALYLDMALCIDGAVDMLSVSLSGRRSLQALMNAMGGESTLEKPNVEALFFDNEWPSVSDSDLAQQAWAACQAAVLPHMATRFHTLGRIRTNTISDEHMAVLAKISRDGELLDSLKPLSVKNDVMPGIAVKMDKLTLICGRYPTRIRSSTQQFLQIETQDGVQVPGRAVHVEGREAQIKMLGSFDGGEIKSVTTIGKADLTSAEAYRERVILAILKGESTLLSHPFFKAVWLPKDEICWPQSDDTKPKIPIHCPDLEINPSQGRAIEKILSVSDEDRVVLIQGAPGTGKTTVITAAVTS
;
A
#
# COMPACT_ATOMS: atom_id res chain seq x y z
N GLU A 1 12.14 29.20 4.08
CA GLU A 1 12.44 29.76 2.74
C GLU A 1 13.91 29.60 2.32
N ASP A 2 14.69 28.73 2.97
CA ASP A 2 16.04 28.39 2.51
C ASP A 2 16.01 27.17 1.60
N SER A 3 16.64 27.28 0.42
CA SER A 3 16.86 26.11 -0.44
C SER A 3 17.91 25.20 0.19
N LEU A 4 17.64 23.89 0.22
CA LEU A 4 18.58 22.88 0.68
C LEU A 4 19.96 23.10 0.03
N ASP A 5 20.99 23.25 0.86
CA ASP A 5 22.38 23.43 0.44
C ASP A 5 23.30 22.42 1.13
N ALA A 6 24.58 22.42 0.73
CA ALA A 6 25.57 21.49 1.28
C ALA A 6 25.84 21.69 2.79
N ARG A 7 25.58 22.87 3.37
CA ARG A 7 25.82 23.12 4.81
C ARG A 7 24.79 22.40 5.66
N HIS A 8 23.53 22.41 5.24
CA HIS A 8 22.46 21.65 5.90
C HIS A 8 22.78 20.16 5.93
N LEU A 9 23.19 19.60 4.78
CA LEU A 9 23.55 18.19 4.68
C LEU A 9 24.81 17.86 5.51
N ARG A 10 25.87 18.67 5.43
CA ARG A 10 27.08 18.46 6.25
C ARG A 10 26.78 18.47 7.75
N SER A 11 25.89 19.36 8.19
CA SER A 11 25.48 19.45 9.61
C SER A 11 24.85 18.15 10.11
N LEU A 12 24.04 17.49 9.29
CA LEU A 12 23.49 16.16 9.59
C LEU A 12 24.59 15.09 9.49
N LEU A 13 25.28 15.03 8.35
CA LEU A 13 26.22 13.97 8.01
C LEU A 13 27.44 13.92 8.94
N SER A 14 27.85 15.04 9.54
CA SER A 14 28.93 15.07 10.54
C SER A 14 28.59 14.33 11.84
N THR A 15 27.33 13.95 12.03
CA THR A 15 26.85 13.22 13.22
C THR A 15 26.43 11.79 12.92
N VAL A 16 26.60 11.34 11.67
CA VAL A 16 26.41 9.94 11.29
C VAL A 16 27.58 9.14 11.85
N MET A 17 27.28 8.03 12.52
CA MET A 17 28.30 7.16 13.12
C MET A 17 29.09 6.39 12.06
N SER A 18 30.16 5.71 12.49
CA SER A 18 31.03 4.90 11.62
C SER A 18 30.29 3.82 10.83
N GLU A 19 29.17 3.33 11.34
CA GLU A 19 28.33 2.31 10.70
C GLU A 19 27.51 2.88 9.52
N GLY A 20 27.46 4.21 9.37
CA GLY A 20 26.82 4.87 8.24
C GLY A 20 25.28 4.81 8.24
N ALA A 21 24.64 4.53 9.38
CA ALA A 21 23.19 4.43 9.45
C ALA A 21 22.49 5.80 9.38
N ILE A 22 21.54 5.93 8.47
CA ILE A 22 20.64 7.09 8.34
C ILE A 22 19.20 6.59 8.38
N GLY A 23 18.44 7.06 9.35
CA GLY A 23 17.00 6.82 9.40
C GLY A 23 16.23 7.78 8.50
N ILE A 24 15.17 7.30 7.86
CA ILE A 24 14.32 8.06 6.93
C ILE A 24 12.85 7.89 7.31
N SER A 25 12.11 8.98 7.25
CA SER A 25 10.65 9.01 7.31
C SER A 25 10.10 10.00 6.29
N ALA A 26 8.82 9.89 5.97
CA ALA A 26 8.17 10.76 5.00
C ALA A 26 6.74 11.09 5.43
N SER A 27 6.33 12.32 5.15
CA SER A 27 4.94 12.74 5.21
C SER A 27 4.38 12.92 3.80
N TYR A 28 3.07 12.72 3.69
CA TYR A 28 2.36 12.75 2.43
C TYR A 28 1.20 13.72 2.56
N GLY A 29 1.03 14.58 1.56
CA GLY A 29 -0.10 15.49 1.45
C GLY A 29 -1.28 14.87 0.70
N ASP A 30 -2.10 15.74 0.14
CA ASP A 30 -3.23 15.36 -0.71
C ASP A 30 -2.78 14.48 -1.88
N ASN A 31 -3.66 13.57 -2.29
CA ASN A 31 -3.39 12.60 -3.35
C ASN A 31 -2.16 11.72 -3.08
N CYS A 32 -1.80 11.54 -1.80
CA CYS A 32 -0.64 10.76 -1.36
C CYS A 32 0.71 11.24 -1.93
N GLN A 33 0.82 12.51 -2.32
CA GLN A 33 2.09 13.10 -2.80
C GLN A 33 3.06 13.32 -1.64
N LEU A 34 4.36 13.08 -1.88
CA LEU A 34 5.41 13.35 -0.91
C LEU A 34 5.46 14.85 -0.57
N SER A 35 5.15 15.20 0.67
CA SER A 35 5.12 16.60 1.14
C SER A 35 6.37 16.97 1.91
N ALA A 36 6.91 16.06 2.74
CA ALA A 36 8.20 16.23 3.37
C ALA A 36 8.91 14.89 3.57
N ILE A 37 10.24 14.95 3.68
CA ILE A 37 11.08 13.82 4.01
C ILE A 37 12.04 14.22 5.14
N ALA A 38 12.20 13.37 6.14
CA ALA A 38 13.18 13.57 7.19
C ALA A 38 14.30 12.55 7.12
N PHE A 39 15.50 13.00 7.43
CA PHE A 39 16.70 12.20 7.57
C PHE A 39 17.24 12.37 8.97
N SER A 40 17.59 11.29 9.66
CA SER A 40 18.13 11.35 11.00
C SER A 40 19.44 10.58 11.11
N SER A 41 20.39 11.21 11.78
CA SER A 41 21.47 10.53 12.50
C SER A 41 21.01 10.25 13.94
N PRO A 42 21.85 9.65 14.80
CA PRO A 42 21.49 9.43 16.20
C PRO A 42 21.22 10.71 17.00
N SER A 43 21.80 11.86 16.60
CA SER A 43 21.75 13.11 17.38
C SER A 43 21.20 14.32 16.62
N ARG A 44 20.96 14.22 15.32
CA ARG A 44 20.39 15.30 14.50
C ARG A 44 19.40 14.75 13.50
N ALA A 45 18.36 15.55 13.23
CA ALA A 45 17.42 15.32 12.16
C ALA A 45 17.39 16.53 11.22
N LEU A 46 17.18 16.26 9.94
CA LEU A 46 16.94 17.25 8.89
C LEU A 46 15.59 16.94 8.27
N VAL A 47 14.64 17.86 8.39
CA VAL A 47 13.36 17.81 7.69
C VAL A 47 13.46 18.65 6.41
N VAL A 48 13.15 18.05 5.28
CA VAL A 48 13.14 18.72 3.98
C VAL A 48 11.71 18.77 3.48
N HIS A 49 11.14 19.98 3.49
CA HIS A 49 9.82 20.26 2.92
C HIS A 49 9.90 20.33 1.40
N LEU A 50 9.02 19.59 0.74
CA LEU A 50 8.94 19.48 -0.70
C LEU A 50 7.81 20.37 -1.18
N THR A 51 8.13 21.25 -2.12
CA THR A 51 7.10 22.01 -2.82
C THR A 51 6.70 21.18 -4.04
N SER A 52 5.45 20.71 -4.08
CA SER A 52 4.81 20.23 -5.31
C SER A 52 4.70 21.41 -6.26
N GLY A 53 5.81 21.70 -6.94
CA GLY A 53 5.92 22.73 -7.95
C GLY A 53 6.31 22.06 -9.24
N ASP A 54 5.32 21.89 -10.11
CA ASP A 54 5.52 21.68 -11.53
C ASP A 54 6.73 22.50 -11.98
N LEU A 55 7.76 21.80 -12.47
CA LEU A 55 8.85 22.43 -13.23
C LEU A 55 8.32 23.09 -14.52
N SER A 56 7.04 22.87 -14.83
CA SER A 56 6.24 23.51 -15.86
C SER A 56 5.54 24.76 -15.32
N LEU A 57 5.81 25.89 -15.99
CA LEU A 57 5.07 27.15 -15.99
C LEU A 57 5.43 28.18 -14.88
N GLY A 58 6.48 28.98 -15.13
CA GLY A 58 6.45 30.39 -14.72
C GLY A 58 7.71 30.98 -14.04
N ARG A 59 8.48 31.73 -14.83
CA ARG A 59 9.22 32.98 -14.51
C ARG A 59 10.49 33.01 -13.61
N ASN A 60 10.89 31.99 -12.87
CA ASN A 60 12.12 32.12 -12.04
C ASN A 60 13.13 30.96 -12.19
N ASP A 61 13.93 31.03 -13.26
CA ASP A 61 14.99 30.06 -13.59
C ASP A 61 15.98 29.85 -12.43
N SER A 62 16.24 30.89 -11.64
CA SER A 62 17.12 30.80 -10.46
C SER A 62 16.57 29.88 -9.37
N LYS A 63 15.25 29.94 -9.08
CA LYS A 63 14.58 29.07 -8.10
C LYS A 63 14.58 27.62 -8.58
N ARG A 64 14.30 27.40 -9.87
CA ARG A 64 14.35 26.07 -10.49
C ARG A 64 15.75 25.45 -10.40
N LYS A 65 16.79 26.21 -10.75
CA LYS A 65 18.19 25.76 -10.63
C LYS A 65 18.55 25.37 -9.19
N ARG A 66 18.13 26.14 -8.19
CA ARG A 66 18.35 25.81 -6.76
C ARG A 66 17.62 24.52 -6.35
N ILE A 67 16.39 24.30 -6.81
CA ILE A 67 15.65 23.06 -6.54
C ILE A 67 16.37 21.86 -7.15
N ILE A 68 16.77 21.95 -8.43
CA ILE A 68 17.51 20.88 -9.12
C ILE A 68 18.83 20.61 -8.39
N GLN A 69 19.55 21.66 -7.99
CA GLN A 69 20.79 21.52 -7.23
C GLN A 69 20.57 20.84 -5.88
N GLY A 70 19.53 21.23 -5.13
CA GLY A 70 19.17 20.61 -3.86
C GLY A 70 18.81 19.12 -4.02
N ARG A 71 18.03 18.78 -5.06
CA ARG A 71 17.71 17.39 -5.43
C ARG A 71 18.95 16.57 -5.76
N ASN A 72 19.83 17.11 -6.60
CA ASN A 72 21.09 16.46 -6.96
C ASN A 72 21.99 16.25 -5.74
N LEU A 73 22.09 17.24 -4.85
CA LEU A 73 22.82 17.13 -3.60
C LEU A 73 22.24 16.03 -2.71
N LEU A 74 20.91 15.99 -2.55
CA LEU A 74 20.25 14.97 -1.75
C LEU A 74 20.50 13.56 -2.30
N GLN A 75 20.40 13.39 -3.61
CA GLN A 75 20.66 12.12 -4.26
C GLN A 75 22.11 11.66 -4.09
N GLN A 76 23.06 12.54 -4.37
CA GLN A 76 24.49 12.19 -4.35
C GLN A 76 25.02 11.98 -2.94
N GLN A 77 24.61 12.82 -1.98
CA GLN A 77 25.21 12.83 -0.64
C GLN A 77 24.52 11.84 0.31
N ILE A 78 23.22 11.59 0.12
CA ILE A 78 22.45 10.68 0.98
C ILE A 78 21.92 9.50 0.16
N LEU A 79 20.94 9.70 -0.74
CA LEU A 79 20.09 8.61 -1.25
C LEU A 79 20.86 7.53 -2.04
N CYS A 80 21.84 7.92 -2.85
CA CYS A 80 22.69 7.03 -3.66
C CYS A 80 24.13 6.94 -3.13
N ASN A 81 24.41 7.49 -1.95
CA ASN A 81 25.75 7.40 -1.36
C ASN A 81 25.95 6.02 -0.74
N ALA A 82 26.91 5.24 -1.23
CA ALA A 82 27.19 3.88 -0.76
C ALA A 82 27.77 3.84 0.66
N ASN A 83 28.32 4.95 1.17
CA ASN A 83 28.83 5.03 2.54
C ASN A 83 27.73 5.03 3.59
N TYR A 84 26.46 5.24 3.18
CA TYR A 84 25.33 5.31 4.09
C TYR A 84 24.29 4.24 3.78
N GLN A 85 23.84 3.55 4.82
CA GLN A 85 22.69 2.66 4.78
C GLN A 85 21.45 3.41 5.25
N LYS A 86 20.36 3.28 4.49
CA LYS A 86 19.13 4.06 4.70
C LYS A 86 18.07 3.15 5.27
N PHE A 87 17.48 3.50 6.40
CA PHE A 87 16.53 2.66 7.11
C PHE A 87 15.19 3.37 7.25
N ALA A 88 14.09 2.68 6.92
CA ALA A 88 12.75 3.19 7.15
C ALA A 88 11.76 2.05 7.34
N PHE A 89 10.63 2.33 8.02
CA PHE A 89 9.59 1.32 8.24
C PHE A 89 8.83 0.97 6.94
N LYS A 90 8.55 1.94 6.07
CA LYS A 90 7.87 1.72 4.78
C LYS A 90 8.73 2.24 3.63
N MET A 91 9.91 1.65 3.47
CA MET A 91 10.93 2.17 2.55
C MET A 91 10.49 2.01 1.08
N ASP A 92 9.67 1.01 0.78
CA ASP A 92 9.00 0.85 -0.52
C ASP A 92 8.20 2.09 -0.91
N ARG A 93 7.36 2.56 0.00
CA ARG A 93 6.52 3.74 -0.21
C ARG A 93 7.37 5.00 -0.44
N ILE A 94 8.39 5.19 0.39
CA ILE A 94 9.31 6.34 0.29
C ILE A 94 10.09 6.31 -1.02
N ALA A 95 10.63 5.15 -1.40
CA ALA A 95 11.40 4.99 -2.64
C ALA A 95 10.56 5.31 -3.89
N ILE A 96 9.31 4.84 -3.92
CA ILE A 96 8.39 5.16 -5.01
C ILE A 96 8.04 6.64 -5.04
N ALA A 97 7.75 7.25 -3.90
CA ALA A 97 7.39 8.66 -3.84
C ALA A 97 8.57 9.57 -4.24
N LEU A 98 9.80 9.21 -3.84
CA LEU A 98 11.03 9.88 -4.31
C LEU A 98 11.16 9.82 -5.84
N TYR A 99 10.90 8.66 -6.44
CA TYR A 99 10.92 8.52 -7.90
C TYR A 99 9.81 9.35 -8.55
N LEU A 100 8.56 9.12 -8.14
CA LEU A 100 7.37 9.68 -8.79
C LEU A 100 7.25 11.19 -8.64
N ASP A 101 7.43 11.70 -7.41
CA ASP A 101 7.17 13.11 -7.10
C ASP A 101 8.43 13.97 -7.27
N MET A 102 9.62 13.37 -7.17
CA MET A 102 10.88 14.12 -7.12
C MET A 102 11.88 13.77 -8.22
N ALA A 103 11.63 12.72 -9.01
CA ALA A 103 12.58 12.16 -9.98
C ALA A 103 13.93 11.82 -9.32
N LEU A 104 13.87 11.30 -8.08
CA LEU A 104 15.02 10.90 -7.30
C LEU A 104 15.11 9.39 -7.18
N CYS A 105 16.31 8.85 -7.33
CA CYS A 105 16.61 7.45 -7.05
C CYS A 105 17.17 7.26 -5.65
N ILE A 106 17.00 6.04 -5.12
CA ILE A 106 17.60 5.60 -3.87
C ILE A 106 18.27 4.24 -4.08
N ASP A 107 19.43 4.07 -3.44
CA ASP A 107 20.21 2.83 -3.50
C ASP A 107 20.65 2.38 -2.10
N GLY A 108 20.68 1.06 -1.92
CA GLY A 108 21.09 0.40 -0.68
C GLY A 108 20.12 0.62 0.49
N ALA A 109 18.84 0.88 0.22
CA ALA A 109 17.87 1.18 1.27
C ALA A 109 17.28 -0.09 1.90
N VAL A 110 16.98 -0.02 3.19
CA VAL A 110 16.47 -1.12 4.01
C VAL A 110 15.06 -0.80 4.46
N ASP A 111 14.15 -1.69 4.09
CA ASP A 111 12.81 -1.71 4.64
C ASP A 111 12.78 -2.48 5.96
N MET A 112 12.68 -1.77 7.08
CA MET A 112 12.82 -2.35 8.42
C MET A 112 11.66 -3.25 8.81
N LEU A 113 10.44 -2.98 8.30
CA LEU A 113 9.28 -3.82 8.59
C LEU A 113 9.39 -5.22 7.97
N SER A 114 10.32 -5.42 7.02
CA SER A 114 10.63 -6.74 6.47
C SER A 114 11.21 -7.71 7.51
N VAL A 115 11.63 -7.23 8.68
CA VAL A 115 12.15 -8.08 9.76
C VAL A 115 11.05 -8.81 10.54
N SER A 116 9.79 -8.39 10.38
CA SER A 116 8.64 -8.92 11.09
C SER A 116 7.84 -9.90 10.23
N LEU A 117 7.30 -10.95 10.87
CA LEU A 117 6.33 -11.86 10.25
C LEU A 117 4.88 -11.35 10.36
N SER A 118 4.64 -10.38 11.25
CA SER A 118 3.33 -9.74 11.41
C SER A 118 3.00 -8.85 10.20
N GLY A 119 1.73 -8.52 10.02
CA GLY A 119 1.31 -7.59 8.96
C GLY A 119 2.05 -6.25 9.07
N ARG A 120 2.56 -5.73 7.95
CA ARG A 120 3.41 -4.52 7.92
C ARG A 120 2.71 -3.27 8.50
N ARG A 121 1.38 -3.22 8.46
CA ARG A 121 0.60 -2.13 9.06
C ARG A 121 0.25 -2.36 10.54
N SER A 122 0.68 -3.47 11.13
CA SER A 122 0.43 -3.77 12.54
C SER A 122 1.45 -3.09 13.44
N LEU A 123 0.99 -2.71 14.63
CA LEU A 123 1.87 -2.24 15.70
C LEU A 123 2.96 -3.25 16.06
N GLN A 124 2.63 -4.55 16.07
CA GLN A 124 3.61 -5.60 16.36
C GLN A 124 4.78 -5.58 15.36
N ALA A 125 4.53 -5.28 14.08
CA ALA A 125 5.60 -5.18 13.10
C ALA A 125 6.54 -4.00 13.38
N LEU A 126 5.99 -2.85 13.82
CA LEU A 126 6.77 -1.69 14.26
C LEU A 126 7.58 -2.01 15.52
N MET A 127 6.97 -2.62 16.54
CA MET A 127 7.65 -3.05 17.75
C MET A 127 8.80 -4.00 17.43
N ASN A 128 8.56 -5.02 16.61
CA ASN A 128 9.58 -5.99 16.18
C ASN A 128 10.74 -5.33 15.40
N ALA A 129 10.44 -4.30 14.61
CA ALA A 129 11.43 -3.55 13.85
C ALA A 129 12.22 -2.54 14.69
N MET A 130 11.72 -2.15 15.87
CA MET A 130 12.38 -1.17 16.74
C MET A 130 13.12 -1.79 17.93
N GLY A 131 13.15 -3.12 18.05
CA GLY A 131 13.83 -3.83 19.14
C GLY A 131 12.93 -4.49 20.18
N GLY A 132 11.60 -4.36 20.03
CA GLY A 132 10.60 -5.03 20.87
C GLY A 132 10.24 -4.28 22.16
N GLU A 133 9.40 -4.92 22.98
CA GLU A 133 8.80 -4.32 24.20
C GLU A 133 9.82 -4.02 25.29
N SER A 134 10.97 -4.69 25.32
CA SER A 134 12.05 -4.39 26.27
C SER A 134 12.66 -3.00 26.06
N THR A 135 12.46 -2.41 24.89
CA THR A 135 13.07 -1.13 24.49
C THR A 135 12.04 -0.01 24.37
N LEU A 136 10.75 -0.33 24.26
CA LEU A 136 9.73 0.59 23.76
C LEU A 136 8.46 0.54 24.60
N GLU A 137 7.95 1.74 24.89
CA GLU A 137 6.61 1.91 25.44
C GLU A 137 5.57 1.86 24.32
N LYS A 138 4.72 0.83 24.35
CA LYS A 138 3.69 0.58 23.33
C LYS A 138 2.80 1.81 23.02
N PRO A 139 2.29 2.56 24.02
CA PRO A 139 1.44 3.73 23.75
C PRO A 139 2.16 4.83 22.96
N ASN A 140 3.46 5.02 23.19
CA ASN A 140 4.24 6.03 22.48
C ASN A 140 4.42 5.66 21.00
N VAL A 141 4.58 4.36 20.71
CA VAL A 141 4.64 3.86 19.34
C VAL A 141 3.28 3.98 18.65
N GLU A 142 2.19 3.68 19.36
CA GLU A 142 0.83 3.89 18.84
C GLU A 142 0.61 5.36 18.48
N ALA A 143 0.90 6.29 19.39
CA ALA A 143 0.75 7.73 19.16
C ALA A 143 1.59 8.23 17.97
N LEU A 144 2.86 7.80 17.87
CA LEU A 144 3.76 8.29 16.83
C LEU A 144 3.40 7.78 15.42
N PHE A 145 2.83 6.58 15.29
CA PHE A 145 2.61 5.92 13.99
C PHE A 145 1.14 5.75 13.59
N PHE A 146 0.19 5.86 14.50
CA PHE A 146 -1.23 5.56 14.24
C PHE A 146 -2.22 6.67 14.59
N ASP A 147 -1.93 7.60 15.51
CA ASP A 147 -2.89 8.66 15.88
C ASP A 147 -3.16 9.70 14.79
N ASN A 148 -2.38 9.69 13.69
CA ASN A 148 -2.40 10.70 12.64
C ASN A 148 -3.42 10.39 11.52
N GLU A 149 -4.68 10.05 11.87
CA GLU A 149 -5.76 9.89 10.89
C GLU A 149 -6.25 11.23 10.25
N TRP A 150 -5.70 12.38 10.67
CA TRP A 150 -5.53 13.70 9.99
C TRP A 150 -5.57 14.84 11.02
N PRO A 151 -4.85 15.99 10.85
CA PRO A 151 -4.07 16.45 9.70
C PRO A 151 -2.55 16.25 9.85
N SER A 152 -1.81 16.54 8.78
CA SER A 152 -0.33 16.52 8.59
C SER A 152 0.53 16.15 9.81
N VAL A 153 1.29 15.06 9.70
CA VAL A 153 2.37 14.68 10.63
C VAL A 153 3.25 15.89 10.90
N SER A 154 3.45 16.25 12.17
CA SER A 154 4.28 17.39 12.53
C SER A 154 5.75 17.14 12.16
N ASP A 155 6.53 18.21 11.96
CA ASP A 155 7.98 18.08 11.71
C ASP A 155 8.69 17.32 12.84
N SER A 156 8.21 17.46 14.08
CA SER A 156 8.74 16.72 15.24
C SER A 156 8.46 15.23 15.12
N ASP A 157 7.22 14.84 14.79
CA ASP A 157 6.86 13.43 14.65
C ASP A 157 7.61 12.80 13.48
N LEU A 158 7.74 13.53 12.38
CA LEU A 158 8.49 13.08 11.22
C LEU A 158 9.97 12.87 11.58
N ALA A 159 10.59 13.83 12.27
CA ALA A 159 11.95 13.70 12.76
C ALA A 159 12.10 12.53 13.76
N GLN A 160 11.14 12.33 14.66
CA GLN A 160 11.12 11.21 15.61
C GLN A 160 11.01 9.86 14.92
N GLN A 161 10.18 9.73 13.88
CA GLN A 161 10.08 8.50 13.09
C GLN A 161 11.39 8.18 12.37
N ALA A 162 12.05 9.18 11.78
CA ALA A 162 13.37 9.00 11.16
C ALA A 162 14.42 8.64 12.21
N TRP A 163 14.40 9.30 13.37
CA TRP A 163 15.30 9.01 14.48
C TRP A 163 15.10 7.59 15.02
N ALA A 164 13.85 7.14 15.21
CA ALA A 164 13.53 5.78 15.64
C ALA A 164 14.06 4.73 14.66
N ALA A 165 13.94 4.99 13.35
CA ALA A 165 14.53 4.14 12.32
C ALA A 165 16.06 4.05 12.44
N CYS A 166 16.72 5.20 12.67
CA CYS A 166 18.17 5.26 12.89
C CYS A 166 18.60 4.53 14.16
N GLN A 167 17.91 4.76 15.28
CA GLN A 167 18.24 4.14 16.57
C GLN A 167 18.09 2.63 16.52
N ALA A 168 16.99 2.14 15.97
CA ALA A 168 16.79 0.72 15.79
C ALA A 168 17.89 0.09 14.91
N ALA A 169 18.36 0.80 13.88
CA ALA A 169 19.43 0.31 13.01
C ALA A 169 20.80 0.17 13.72
N VAL A 170 21.08 0.99 14.73
CA VAL A 170 22.34 0.94 15.49
C VAL A 170 22.30 -0.02 16.68
N LEU A 171 21.13 -0.54 17.07
CA LEU A 171 21.04 -1.59 18.08
C LEU A 171 21.74 -2.87 17.60
N PRO A 172 22.73 -3.43 18.33
CA PRO A 172 23.55 -4.55 17.83
C PRO A 172 22.75 -5.78 17.37
N HIS A 173 21.70 -6.13 18.12
CA HIS A 173 20.85 -7.29 17.80
C HIS A 173 19.95 -7.03 16.57
N MET A 174 19.56 -5.77 16.33
CA MET A 174 18.76 -5.40 15.15
C MET A 174 19.64 -5.19 13.92
N ALA A 175 20.82 -4.61 14.06
CA ALA A 175 21.80 -4.44 12.98
C ALA A 175 22.08 -5.77 12.27
N THR A 176 22.30 -6.85 13.04
CA THR A 176 22.47 -8.22 12.51
C THR A 176 21.25 -8.68 11.71
N ARG A 177 20.03 -8.42 12.22
CA ARG A 177 18.78 -8.81 11.54
C ARG A 177 18.53 -7.98 10.27
N PHE A 178 18.88 -6.70 10.27
CA PHE A 178 18.74 -5.86 9.09
C PHE A 178 19.79 -6.16 8.02
N HIS A 179 20.96 -6.68 8.41
CA HIS A 179 21.98 -7.10 7.46
C HIS A 179 21.49 -8.22 6.52
N THR A 180 20.62 -9.10 7.00
CA THR A 180 20.09 -10.23 6.20
C THR A 180 18.97 -9.85 5.22
N LEU A 181 18.46 -8.61 5.28
CA LEU A 181 17.34 -8.18 4.44
C LEU A 181 17.81 -7.78 3.02
N GLY A 182 16.98 -8.06 2.01
CA GLY A 182 17.16 -7.50 0.66
C GLY A 182 17.14 -5.97 0.66
N ARG A 183 17.96 -5.37 -0.21
CA ARG A 183 18.11 -3.92 -0.34
C ARG A 183 17.25 -3.39 -1.49
N ILE A 184 16.54 -2.30 -1.25
CA ILE A 184 15.81 -1.57 -2.29
C ILE A 184 16.80 -0.78 -3.14
N ARG A 185 16.68 -0.93 -4.47
CA ARG A 185 17.49 -0.23 -5.47
C ARG A 185 16.60 0.24 -6.61
N THR A 186 16.31 1.53 -6.68
CA THR A 186 15.46 2.07 -7.77
C THR A 186 16.28 2.36 -9.02
N ASN A 187 17.58 2.58 -8.88
CA ASN A 187 18.50 2.87 -9.99
C ASN A 187 18.77 1.67 -10.92
N THR A 188 18.43 0.45 -10.50
CA THR A 188 18.59 -0.77 -11.31
C THR A 188 17.34 -1.14 -12.11
N ILE A 189 16.23 -0.44 -11.88
CA ILE A 189 14.96 -0.67 -12.58
C ILE A 189 14.84 0.39 -13.67
N SER A 190 14.44 0.00 -14.88
CA SER A 190 14.28 0.94 -15.99
C SER A 190 13.22 2.00 -15.67
N ASP A 191 13.33 3.18 -16.27
CA ASP A 191 12.37 4.26 -16.05
C ASP A 191 10.93 3.86 -16.43
N GLU A 192 10.77 3.11 -17.52
CA GLU A 192 9.46 2.62 -17.96
C GLU A 192 8.83 1.68 -16.92
N HIS A 193 9.63 0.77 -16.36
CA HIS A 193 9.16 -0.16 -15.32
C HIS A 193 8.90 0.56 -14.00
N MET A 194 9.77 1.50 -13.61
CA MET A 194 9.57 2.34 -12.43
C MET A 194 8.31 3.20 -12.54
N ALA A 195 8.02 3.77 -13.70
CA ALA A 195 6.80 4.55 -13.93
C ALA A 195 5.54 3.71 -13.73
N VAL A 196 5.52 2.48 -14.24
CA VAL A 196 4.41 1.53 -14.02
C VAL A 196 4.27 1.18 -12.54
N LEU A 197 5.36 0.80 -11.87
CA LEU A 197 5.33 0.46 -10.44
C LEU A 197 4.84 1.63 -9.59
N ALA A 198 5.36 2.83 -9.88
CA ALA A 198 4.97 4.04 -9.18
C ALA A 198 3.49 4.34 -9.35
N LYS A 199 2.96 4.18 -10.56
CA LYS A 199 1.52 4.31 -10.84
C LYS A 199 0.70 3.29 -10.04
N ILE A 200 1.05 2.00 -10.10
CA ILE A 200 0.31 0.93 -9.39
C ILE A 200 0.31 1.19 -7.88
N SER A 201 1.44 1.62 -7.31
CA SER A 201 1.54 1.96 -5.90
C SER A 201 0.68 3.17 -5.55
N ARG A 202 0.83 4.27 -6.30
CA ARG A 202 0.12 5.53 -6.04
C ARG A 202 -1.39 5.38 -6.17
N ASP A 203 -1.87 4.68 -7.21
CA ASP A 203 -3.29 4.36 -7.37
C ASP A 203 -3.79 3.53 -6.17
N GLY A 204 -2.98 2.58 -5.71
CA GLY A 204 -3.27 1.76 -4.55
C GLY A 204 -3.38 2.53 -3.25
N GLU A 205 -2.48 3.50 -3.04
CA GLU A 205 -2.49 4.40 -1.88
C GLU A 205 -3.68 5.37 -1.93
N LEU A 206 -3.98 5.92 -3.10
CA LEU A 206 -5.12 6.80 -3.31
C LEU A 206 -6.43 6.08 -2.99
N LEU A 207 -6.63 4.88 -3.55
CA LEU A 207 -7.80 4.06 -3.25
C LEU A 207 -7.92 3.75 -1.75
N ASP A 208 -6.81 3.48 -1.08
CA ASP A 208 -6.80 3.25 0.37
C ASP A 208 -7.13 4.54 1.14
N SER A 209 -6.63 5.71 0.72
CA SER A 209 -6.96 7.00 1.34
C SER A 209 -8.42 7.40 1.17
N LEU A 210 -9.07 6.96 0.08
CA LEU A 210 -10.48 7.22 -0.20
C LEU A 210 -11.44 6.25 0.53
N LYS A 211 -10.92 5.28 1.27
CA LYS A 211 -11.76 4.39 2.08
C LYS A 211 -12.51 5.23 3.13
N PRO A 212 -13.83 5.07 3.26
CA PRO A 212 -14.61 5.82 4.24
C PRO A 212 -14.19 5.44 5.66
N LEU A 213 -14.14 6.44 6.55
CA LEU A 213 -13.94 6.25 7.99
C LEU A 213 -15.22 5.83 8.72
N SER A 214 -16.37 5.93 8.05
CA SER A 214 -17.66 5.53 8.58
C SER A 214 -18.53 4.91 7.49
N VAL A 215 -19.10 3.74 7.77
CA VAL A 215 -19.98 3.01 6.85
C VAL A 215 -21.22 2.56 7.59
N LYS A 216 -22.39 3.02 7.16
CA LYS A 216 -23.67 2.48 7.62
C LYS A 216 -23.86 1.08 7.05
N ASN A 217 -23.97 0.08 7.92
CA ASN A 217 -24.13 -1.31 7.53
C ASN A 217 -25.61 -1.60 7.23
N ASP A 218 -25.87 -2.25 6.10
CA ASP A 218 -27.20 -2.73 5.72
C ASP A 218 -27.47 -4.06 6.45
N VAL A 219 -28.07 -4.00 7.64
CA VAL A 219 -28.32 -5.15 8.51
C VAL A 219 -29.76 -5.65 8.31
N MET A 220 -29.91 -6.95 8.14
CA MET A 220 -31.22 -7.60 7.98
C MET A 220 -32.00 -7.62 9.32
N PRO A 221 -33.35 -7.56 9.25
CA PRO A 221 -34.19 -7.81 10.42
C PRO A 221 -34.03 -9.26 10.88
N GLY A 222 -33.99 -9.50 12.21
CA GLY A 222 -33.82 -10.84 12.79
C GLY A 222 -32.51 -11.03 13.54
N ILE A 223 -32.32 -10.26 14.60
CA ILE A 223 -31.10 -10.22 15.42
C ILE A 223 -31.15 -11.33 16.47
N ALA A 224 -30.08 -12.11 16.59
CA ALA A 224 -29.91 -13.06 17.68
C ALA A 224 -28.99 -12.49 18.76
N VAL A 225 -29.51 -12.30 19.97
CA VAL A 225 -28.73 -11.88 21.15
C VAL A 225 -28.55 -13.09 22.07
N LYS A 226 -27.31 -13.45 22.39
CA LYS A 226 -26.97 -14.48 23.37
C LYS A 226 -25.78 -14.04 24.21
N MET A 227 -25.96 -13.92 25.53
CA MET A 227 -24.85 -13.73 26.51
C MET A 227 -23.78 -12.73 26.03
N ASP A 228 -24.17 -11.45 25.85
CA ASP A 228 -23.32 -10.33 25.40
C ASP A 228 -22.72 -10.45 23.99
N LYS A 229 -23.15 -11.46 23.22
CA LYS A 229 -22.83 -11.61 21.81
C LYS A 229 -24.06 -11.32 20.97
N LEU A 230 -23.86 -10.45 20.00
CA LEU A 230 -24.86 -10.01 19.05
C LEU A 230 -24.49 -10.58 17.68
N THR A 231 -25.35 -11.41 17.10
CA THR A 231 -25.16 -11.89 15.72
C THR A 231 -25.95 -11.00 14.76
N LEU A 232 -25.25 -10.44 13.78
CA LEU A 232 -25.79 -9.58 12.73
C LEU A 232 -25.58 -10.21 11.36
N ILE A 233 -26.59 -10.13 10.50
CA ILE A 233 -26.50 -10.56 9.10
C ILE A 233 -26.66 -9.33 8.21
N CYS A 234 -25.68 -9.07 7.34
CA CYS A 234 -25.74 -7.95 6.41
C CYS A 234 -26.48 -8.33 5.12
N GLY A 235 -27.46 -7.53 4.70
CA GLY A 235 -28.24 -7.75 3.48
C GLY A 235 -27.38 -7.65 2.22
N ARG A 236 -26.41 -6.74 2.21
CA ARG A 236 -25.50 -6.48 1.08
C ARG A 236 -24.06 -6.79 1.42
N TYR A 237 -23.36 -7.44 0.48
CA TYR A 237 -21.95 -7.81 0.63
C TYR A 237 -20.98 -6.61 0.71
N PRO A 238 -21.19 -5.47 -0.02
CA PRO A 238 -20.32 -4.30 0.09
C PRO A 238 -20.34 -3.62 1.47
N THR A 239 -21.48 -3.66 2.17
CA THR A 239 -21.66 -3.04 3.50
C THR A 239 -21.53 -4.05 4.63
N ARG A 240 -20.95 -5.23 4.35
CA ARG A 240 -20.76 -6.25 5.38
C ARG A 240 -19.79 -5.78 6.45
N ILE A 241 -20.03 -6.20 7.68
CA ILE A 241 -19.09 -6.05 8.78
C ILE A 241 -17.87 -6.94 8.51
N ARG A 242 -16.67 -6.44 8.81
CA ARG A 242 -15.41 -7.18 8.68
C ARG A 242 -14.72 -7.28 10.03
N SER A 243 -13.91 -8.31 10.20
CA SER A 243 -12.99 -8.37 11.33
C SER A 243 -11.88 -7.35 11.11
N SER A 244 -11.64 -6.50 12.10
CA SER A 244 -10.60 -5.49 12.06
C SER A 244 -10.14 -5.13 13.46
N THR A 245 -8.84 -4.87 13.60
CA THR A 245 -8.26 -4.31 14.83
C THR A 245 -8.33 -2.78 14.87
N GLN A 246 -8.70 -2.13 13.77
CA GLN A 246 -8.77 -0.68 13.66
C GLN A 246 -10.20 -0.15 13.58
N GLN A 247 -11.17 -1.03 13.31
CA GLN A 247 -12.59 -0.66 13.29
C GLN A 247 -13.32 -1.09 14.55
N PHE A 248 -14.32 -0.29 14.92
CA PHE A 248 -15.34 -0.62 15.91
C PHE A 248 -16.73 -0.36 15.34
N LEU A 249 -17.75 -0.88 16.00
CA LEU A 249 -19.14 -0.73 15.61
C LEU A 249 -19.83 0.22 16.59
N GLN A 250 -20.66 1.10 16.06
CA GLN A 250 -21.61 1.90 16.80
C GLN A 250 -23.01 1.37 16.48
N ILE A 251 -23.67 0.82 17.49
CA ILE A 251 -25.01 0.24 17.37
C ILE A 251 -25.98 1.21 18.02
N GLU A 252 -26.96 1.69 17.26
CA GLU A 252 -28.00 2.59 17.73
C GLU A 252 -29.30 1.80 17.94
N THR A 253 -29.89 1.88 19.14
CA THR A 253 -31.20 1.31 19.42
C THR A 253 -32.33 2.26 19.00
N GLN A 254 -33.57 1.77 18.93
CA GLN A 254 -34.74 2.62 18.69
C GLN A 254 -34.91 3.72 19.74
N ASP A 255 -34.51 3.46 20.98
CA ASP A 255 -34.53 4.43 22.09
C ASP A 255 -33.42 5.50 21.98
N GLY A 256 -32.59 5.45 20.94
CA GLY A 256 -31.50 6.39 20.69
C GLY A 256 -30.21 6.11 21.47
N VAL A 257 -30.14 4.99 22.20
CA VAL A 257 -28.94 4.59 22.93
C VAL A 257 -27.89 4.09 21.94
N GLN A 258 -26.65 4.56 22.11
CA GLN A 258 -25.52 4.14 21.29
C GLN A 258 -24.62 3.22 22.10
N VAL A 259 -24.43 2.00 21.61
CA VAL A 259 -23.59 1.00 22.25
C VAL A 259 -22.42 0.65 21.35
N PRO A 260 -21.17 0.82 21.83
CA PRO A 260 -20.00 0.39 21.07
C PRO A 260 -19.90 -1.13 21.07
N GLY A 261 -19.44 -1.69 19.96
CA GLY A 261 -19.21 -3.12 19.80
C GLY A 261 -18.00 -3.41 18.91
N ARG A 262 -17.57 -4.67 18.90
CA ARG A 262 -16.46 -5.11 18.05
C ARG A 262 -16.75 -6.46 17.42
N ALA A 263 -16.48 -6.59 16.13
CA ALA A 263 -16.57 -7.86 15.43
C ALA A 263 -15.50 -8.82 15.96
N VAL A 264 -15.92 -9.96 16.51
CA VAL A 264 -15.02 -11.02 17.02
C VAL A 264 -14.93 -12.19 16.05
N HIS A 265 -15.99 -12.45 15.29
CA HIS A 265 -16.02 -13.48 14.27
C HIS A 265 -16.86 -13.00 13.08
N VAL A 266 -16.41 -13.26 11.86
CA VAL A 266 -17.11 -12.86 10.64
C VAL A 266 -16.98 -13.99 9.63
N GLU A 267 -18.11 -14.42 9.09
CA GLU A 267 -18.18 -15.42 8.03
C GLU A 267 -19.17 -14.96 6.95
N GLY A 268 -18.66 -14.72 5.73
CA GLY A 268 -19.50 -14.27 4.62
C GLY A 268 -20.19 -12.93 4.90
N ARG A 269 -21.50 -12.98 5.19
CA ARG A 269 -22.36 -11.82 5.51
C ARG A 269 -22.75 -11.77 6.99
N GLU A 270 -22.41 -12.79 7.77
CA GLU A 270 -22.70 -12.89 9.19
C GLU A 270 -21.52 -12.38 10.01
N ALA A 271 -21.81 -11.64 11.08
CA ALA A 271 -20.82 -11.16 12.03
C ALA A 271 -21.31 -11.35 13.46
N GLN A 272 -20.45 -11.90 14.31
CA GLN A 272 -20.63 -11.96 15.75
C GLN A 272 -19.91 -10.78 16.39
N ILE A 273 -20.67 -9.99 17.13
CA ILE A 273 -20.23 -8.75 17.75
C ILE A 273 -20.17 -8.94 19.26
N LYS A 274 -19.04 -8.58 19.85
CA LYS A 274 -18.90 -8.43 21.29
C LYS A 274 -19.25 -6.98 21.64
N MET A 275 -20.24 -6.80 22.50
CA MET A 275 -20.61 -5.47 22.99
C MET A 275 -19.55 -4.98 24.00
N LEU A 276 -19.25 -3.68 24.00
CA LEU A 276 -18.30 -3.03 24.90
C LEU A 276 -19.00 -2.23 26.02
N GLY A 277 -20.33 -2.31 26.09
CA GLY A 277 -21.16 -1.73 27.13
C GLY A 277 -22.44 -2.55 27.34
N SER A 278 -23.26 -2.13 28.31
CA SER A 278 -24.54 -2.78 28.60
C SER A 278 -25.50 -2.64 27.42
N PHE A 279 -26.10 -3.76 27.00
CA PHE A 279 -27.11 -3.79 25.95
C PHE A 279 -28.35 -4.50 26.47
N ASP A 280 -29.43 -3.76 26.69
CA ASP A 280 -30.65 -4.25 27.35
C ASP A 280 -31.60 -4.99 26.39
N GLY A 281 -31.11 -5.40 25.21
CA GLY A 281 -31.92 -6.16 24.24
C GLY A 281 -32.89 -5.32 23.41
N GLY A 282 -32.77 -3.99 23.43
CA GLY A 282 -33.59 -3.08 22.63
C GLY A 282 -33.45 -3.33 21.12
N GLU A 283 -34.49 -3.02 20.34
CA GLU A 283 -34.47 -3.20 18.89
C GLU A 283 -33.43 -2.29 18.24
N ILE A 284 -32.61 -2.84 17.34
CA ILE A 284 -31.55 -2.09 16.66
C ILE A 284 -32.15 -1.25 15.54
N LYS A 285 -31.90 0.05 15.60
CA LYS A 285 -32.27 1.03 14.57
C LYS A 285 -31.20 1.11 13.48
N SER A 286 -29.92 1.13 13.85
CA SER A 286 -28.83 1.22 12.89
C SER A 286 -27.54 0.63 13.42
N VAL A 287 -26.68 0.18 12.50
CA VAL A 287 -25.31 -0.25 12.81
C VAL A 287 -24.37 0.49 11.88
N THR A 288 -23.35 1.11 12.45
CA THR A 288 -22.34 1.87 11.72
C THR A 288 -20.96 1.35 12.09
N THR A 289 -20.16 0.99 11.09
CA THR A 289 -18.74 0.69 11.28
C THR A 289 -17.96 2.00 11.27
N ILE A 290 -17.15 2.24 12.31
CA ILE A 290 -16.28 3.41 12.46
C ILE A 290 -14.83 2.96 12.41
N GLY A 291 -13.99 3.77 11.77
CA GLY A 291 -12.59 3.51 11.52
C GLY A 291 -12.34 3.11 10.07
N LYS A 292 -11.13 3.34 9.59
CA LYS A 292 -10.72 2.96 8.25
C LYS A 292 -10.68 1.44 8.10
N ALA A 293 -11.19 0.92 6.99
CA ALA A 293 -11.12 -0.52 6.71
C ALA A 293 -9.68 -0.98 6.46
N ASP A 294 -9.32 -2.11 7.06
CA ASP A 294 -8.04 -2.79 6.80
C ASP A 294 -7.85 -3.09 5.31
N LEU A 295 -6.60 -3.37 4.93
CA LEU A 295 -6.30 -3.83 3.59
C LEU A 295 -6.98 -5.17 3.30
N THR A 296 -7.51 -5.29 2.08
CA THR A 296 -7.87 -6.60 1.52
C THR A 296 -6.61 -7.42 1.25
N SER A 297 -6.75 -8.74 1.10
CA SER A 297 -5.63 -9.62 0.77
C SER A 297 -4.93 -9.20 -0.54
N ALA A 298 -5.69 -8.74 -1.54
CA ALA A 298 -5.13 -8.27 -2.80
C ALA A 298 -4.31 -6.97 -2.62
N GLU A 299 -4.80 -6.02 -1.84
CA GLU A 299 -4.08 -4.78 -1.52
C GLU A 299 -2.78 -5.07 -0.74
N ALA A 300 -2.84 -5.96 0.26
CA ALA A 300 -1.66 -6.37 1.02
C ALA A 300 -0.64 -7.15 0.17
N TYR A 301 -1.13 -7.98 -0.77
CA TYR A 301 -0.26 -8.71 -1.70
C TYR A 301 0.42 -7.77 -2.69
N ARG A 302 -0.30 -6.75 -3.19
CA ARG A 302 0.26 -5.68 -4.03
C ARG A 302 1.43 -4.98 -3.34
N GLU A 303 1.27 -4.53 -2.09
CA GLU A 303 2.37 -3.91 -1.33
C GLU A 303 3.59 -4.83 -1.23
N ARG A 304 3.37 -6.12 -0.93
CA ARG A 304 4.45 -7.11 -0.82
C ARG A 304 5.17 -7.34 -2.15
N VAL A 305 4.43 -7.46 -3.26
CA VAL A 305 5.00 -7.68 -4.59
C VAL A 305 5.81 -6.47 -5.03
N ILE A 306 5.31 -5.25 -4.81
CA ILE A 306 6.03 -4.01 -5.10
C ILE A 306 7.37 -3.99 -4.35
N LEU A 307 7.35 -4.26 -3.05
CA LEU A 307 8.57 -4.34 -2.24
C LEU A 307 9.56 -5.39 -2.77
N ALA A 308 9.09 -6.58 -3.16
CA ALA A 308 9.92 -7.62 -3.73
C ALA A 308 10.56 -7.19 -5.06
N ILE A 309 9.80 -6.50 -5.93
CA ILE A 309 10.34 -5.95 -7.19
C ILE A 309 11.41 -4.89 -6.90
N LEU A 310 11.16 -3.97 -5.97
CA LEU A 310 12.12 -2.93 -5.57
C LEU A 310 13.43 -3.50 -5.00
N LYS A 311 13.38 -4.71 -4.43
CA LYS A 311 14.55 -5.46 -3.94
C LYS A 311 15.24 -6.32 -5.01
N GLY A 312 14.65 -6.42 -6.20
CA GLY A 312 15.12 -7.33 -7.26
C GLY A 312 14.81 -8.81 -6.99
N GLU A 313 13.85 -9.11 -6.11
CA GLU A 313 13.46 -10.46 -5.69
C GLU A 313 12.28 -11.04 -6.50
N SER A 314 11.75 -10.28 -7.47
CA SER A 314 10.60 -10.68 -8.28
C SER A 314 10.88 -10.53 -9.77
N THR A 315 10.42 -11.52 -10.55
CA THR A 315 10.47 -11.52 -12.02
C THR A 315 9.21 -10.97 -12.67
N LEU A 316 8.26 -10.41 -11.88
CA LEU A 316 6.94 -10.01 -12.39
C LEU A 316 7.02 -9.03 -13.58
N LEU A 317 7.96 -8.08 -13.57
CA LEU A 317 8.14 -7.11 -14.66
C LEU A 317 8.51 -7.77 -15.99
N SER A 318 9.16 -8.94 -15.95
CA SER A 318 9.52 -9.71 -17.14
C SER A 318 8.40 -10.64 -17.62
N HIS A 319 7.36 -10.85 -16.79
CA HIS A 319 6.30 -11.78 -17.08
C HIS A 319 5.44 -11.28 -18.25
N PRO A 320 5.13 -12.13 -19.24
CA PRO A 320 4.50 -11.68 -20.49
C PRO A 320 3.10 -11.10 -20.26
N PHE A 321 2.31 -11.64 -19.31
CA PHE A 321 1.03 -11.04 -18.93
C PHE A 321 1.17 -9.65 -18.30
N PHE A 322 2.23 -9.42 -17.53
CA PHE A 322 2.45 -8.11 -16.94
C PHE A 322 2.80 -7.11 -18.03
N LYS A 323 3.70 -7.49 -18.95
CA LYS A 323 4.06 -6.68 -20.11
C LYS A 323 2.87 -6.37 -21.01
N ALA A 324 2.06 -7.37 -21.34
CA ALA A 324 0.87 -7.20 -22.17
C ALA A 324 -0.11 -6.15 -21.60
N VAL A 325 -0.26 -6.08 -20.28
CA VAL A 325 -1.18 -5.15 -19.62
C VAL A 325 -0.56 -3.78 -19.37
N TRP A 326 0.69 -3.73 -18.91
CA TRP A 326 1.30 -2.51 -18.37
C TRP A 326 2.43 -1.93 -19.21
N LEU A 327 3.06 -2.74 -20.06
CA LEU A 327 4.20 -2.38 -20.89
C LEU A 327 3.96 -2.84 -22.35
N PRO A 328 2.89 -2.37 -23.01
CA PRO A 328 2.49 -2.89 -24.34
C PRO A 328 3.48 -2.56 -25.46
N LYS A 329 4.49 -1.73 -25.18
CA LYS A 329 5.59 -1.40 -26.11
C LYS A 329 6.77 -2.36 -25.98
N ASP A 330 6.87 -3.10 -24.87
CA ASP A 330 7.94 -4.07 -24.67
C ASP A 330 7.69 -5.28 -25.57
N GLU A 331 8.77 -5.89 -26.06
CA GLU A 331 8.67 -7.19 -26.70
C GLU A 331 8.17 -8.24 -25.68
N ILE A 332 7.15 -8.99 -26.09
CA ILE A 332 6.48 -10.02 -25.30
C ILE A 332 6.84 -11.38 -25.88
N CYS A 333 7.63 -12.14 -25.13
CA CYS A 333 7.87 -13.54 -25.43
C CYS A 333 6.93 -14.40 -24.59
N TRP A 334 5.92 -14.98 -25.22
CA TRP A 334 5.06 -15.96 -24.56
C TRP A 334 5.82 -17.28 -24.38
N PRO A 335 5.55 -18.04 -23.31
CA PRO A 335 6.07 -19.39 -23.19
C PRO A 335 5.54 -20.22 -24.36
N GLN A 336 6.39 -21.07 -24.96
CA GLN A 336 5.96 -21.95 -26.05
C GLN A 336 4.71 -22.73 -25.62
N SER A 337 3.62 -22.56 -26.37
CA SER A 337 2.51 -23.49 -26.28
C SER A 337 2.85 -24.76 -27.02
N ASP A 338 2.36 -25.88 -26.51
CA ASP A 338 2.25 -27.08 -27.32
C ASP A 338 1.25 -26.80 -28.43
N ASP A 339 1.75 -26.48 -29.63
CA ASP A 339 0.97 -26.24 -30.86
C ASP A 339 0.11 -27.44 -31.28
N THR A 340 0.22 -28.56 -30.58
CA THR A 340 -0.54 -29.78 -30.78
C THR A 340 -1.91 -29.78 -30.10
N LYS A 341 -2.27 -28.72 -29.35
CA LYS A 341 -3.59 -28.65 -28.71
C LYS A 341 -4.68 -28.41 -29.77
N PRO A 342 -5.65 -29.33 -29.92
CA PRO A 342 -6.73 -29.16 -30.88
C PRO A 342 -7.57 -27.93 -30.53
N LYS A 343 -8.12 -27.27 -31.56
CA LYS A 343 -9.07 -26.17 -31.37
C LYS A 343 -10.19 -26.62 -30.45
N ILE A 344 -10.39 -25.93 -29.33
CA ILE A 344 -11.46 -26.22 -28.38
C ILE A 344 -12.79 -25.89 -29.07
N PRO A 345 -13.67 -26.87 -29.32
CA PRO A 345 -14.96 -26.61 -29.93
C PRO A 345 -15.85 -25.88 -28.93
N ILE A 346 -16.60 -24.88 -29.40
CA ILE A 346 -17.58 -24.19 -28.55
C ILE A 346 -18.75 -25.15 -28.31
N HIS A 347 -18.90 -25.64 -27.08
CA HIS A 347 -19.98 -26.57 -26.71
C HIS A 347 -20.85 -25.99 -25.61
N CYS A 348 -21.98 -25.41 -25.99
CA CYS A 348 -22.94 -24.79 -25.08
C CYS A 348 -24.38 -25.08 -25.55
N PRO A 349 -24.88 -26.30 -25.34
CA PRO A 349 -26.17 -26.73 -25.90
C PRO A 349 -27.36 -25.92 -25.36
N ASP A 350 -27.27 -25.37 -24.15
CA ASP A 350 -28.36 -24.67 -23.48
C ASP A 350 -28.31 -23.12 -23.61
N LEU A 351 -27.36 -22.57 -24.37
CA LEU A 351 -27.14 -21.13 -24.49
C LEU A 351 -27.29 -20.66 -25.94
N GLU A 352 -28.22 -19.74 -26.18
CA GLU A 352 -28.30 -19.01 -27.45
C GLU A 352 -27.15 -17.99 -27.54
N ILE A 353 -26.10 -18.36 -28.27
CA ILE A 353 -24.92 -17.52 -28.51
C ILE A 353 -25.13 -16.72 -29.79
N ASN A 354 -25.14 -15.39 -29.70
CA ASN A 354 -25.20 -14.54 -30.88
C ASN A 354 -23.81 -14.41 -31.55
N PRO A 355 -23.72 -13.88 -32.80
CA PRO A 355 -22.45 -13.82 -33.53
C PRO A 355 -21.34 -13.00 -32.84
N SER A 356 -21.68 -11.96 -32.06
CA SER A 356 -20.65 -11.17 -31.37
C SER A 356 -20.10 -11.90 -30.14
N GLN A 357 -20.97 -12.60 -29.41
CA GLN A 357 -20.58 -13.49 -28.32
C GLN A 357 -19.74 -14.67 -28.82
N GLY A 358 -20.11 -15.26 -29.97
CA GLY A 358 -19.34 -16.33 -30.62
C GLY A 358 -17.89 -15.91 -30.89
N ARG A 359 -17.68 -14.74 -31.50
CA ARG A 359 -16.32 -14.20 -31.73
C ARG A 359 -15.54 -13.97 -30.44
N ALA A 360 -16.21 -13.50 -29.39
CA ALA A 360 -15.56 -13.30 -28.10
C ALA A 360 -15.11 -14.64 -27.48
N ILE A 361 -15.93 -15.68 -27.57
CA ILE A 361 -15.59 -17.03 -27.11
C ILE A 361 -14.43 -17.62 -27.92
N GLU A 362 -14.48 -17.50 -29.26
CA GLU A 362 -13.39 -17.95 -30.14
C GLU A 362 -12.06 -17.30 -29.77
N LYS A 363 -12.08 -16.02 -29.41
CA LYS A 363 -10.89 -15.29 -28.96
C LYS A 363 -10.39 -15.77 -27.59
N ILE A 364 -11.29 -16.04 -26.64
CA ILE A 364 -10.90 -16.60 -25.33
C ILE A 364 -10.26 -17.99 -25.48
N LEU A 365 -10.81 -18.83 -26.36
CA LEU A 365 -10.37 -20.21 -26.57
C LEU A 365 -9.20 -20.34 -27.56
N SER A 366 -8.75 -19.23 -28.13
CA SER A 366 -7.67 -19.20 -29.11
C SER A 366 -6.34 -19.62 -28.47
N VAL A 367 -5.58 -20.44 -29.21
CA VAL A 367 -4.20 -20.81 -28.84
C VAL A 367 -3.17 -19.79 -29.33
N SER A 368 -3.61 -18.80 -30.13
CA SER A 368 -2.74 -17.77 -30.71
C SER A 368 -2.16 -16.86 -29.64
N ASP A 369 -0.89 -16.51 -29.79
CA ASP A 369 -0.19 -15.64 -28.86
C ASP A 369 -0.76 -14.21 -28.83
N GLU A 370 -1.37 -13.75 -29.92
CA GLU A 370 -2.06 -12.45 -29.99
C GLU A 370 -3.34 -12.40 -29.12
N ASP A 371 -3.89 -13.56 -28.78
CA ASP A 371 -5.16 -13.70 -28.06
C ASP A 371 -4.97 -14.11 -26.59
N ARG A 372 -3.72 -14.15 -26.09
CA ARG A 372 -3.39 -14.50 -24.70
C ARG A 372 -3.97 -13.54 -23.67
N VAL A 373 -4.14 -12.27 -24.06
CA VAL A 373 -4.77 -11.22 -23.26
C VAL A 373 -5.73 -10.47 -24.15
N VAL A 374 -7.03 -10.67 -23.92
CA VAL A 374 -8.10 -10.05 -24.71
C VAL A 374 -8.99 -9.18 -23.84
N LEU A 375 -9.31 -7.98 -24.31
CA LEU A 375 -10.31 -7.11 -23.70
C LEU A 375 -11.66 -7.30 -24.39
N ILE A 376 -12.61 -7.91 -23.68
CA ILE A 376 -13.98 -8.07 -24.19
C ILE A 376 -14.85 -6.96 -23.61
N GLN A 377 -15.26 -6.03 -24.49
CA GLN A 377 -16.13 -4.93 -24.13
C GLN A 377 -17.53 -5.13 -24.73
N GLY A 378 -18.56 -4.96 -23.90
CA GLY A 378 -19.95 -5.03 -24.33
C GLY A 378 -20.84 -4.17 -23.44
N ALA A 379 -21.88 -3.58 -24.04
CA ALA A 379 -22.86 -2.75 -23.33
C ALA A 379 -23.55 -3.52 -22.19
N PRO A 380 -24.22 -2.83 -21.25
CA PRO A 380 -25.07 -3.49 -20.27
C PRO A 380 -26.09 -4.41 -20.95
N GLY A 381 -26.30 -5.62 -20.40
CA GLY A 381 -27.26 -6.58 -20.95
C GLY A 381 -26.80 -7.44 -22.12
N THR A 382 -25.61 -7.24 -22.70
CA THR A 382 -25.12 -8.02 -23.87
C THR A 382 -24.67 -9.45 -23.57
N GLY A 383 -24.96 -9.98 -22.38
CA GLY A 383 -24.60 -11.35 -22.00
C GLY A 383 -23.09 -11.60 -21.86
N LYS A 384 -22.32 -10.67 -21.29
CA LYS A 384 -20.89 -10.91 -20.97
C LYS A 384 -20.68 -12.12 -20.07
N THR A 385 -21.58 -12.33 -19.11
CA THR A 385 -21.57 -13.52 -18.26
C THR A 385 -21.81 -14.79 -19.08
N THR A 386 -22.73 -14.74 -20.05
CA THR A 386 -22.96 -15.85 -20.99
C THR A 386 -21.71 -16.22 -21.78
N VAL A 387 -20.94 -15.22 -22.25
CA VAL A 387 -19.64 -15.45 -22.92
C VAL A 387 -18.65 -16.16 -22.01
N ILE A 388 -18.54 -15.73 -20.74
CA ILE A 388 -17.65 -16.38 -19.77
C ILE A 388 -18.09 -17.82 -19.50
N THR A 389 -19.38 -18.03 -19.22
CA THR A 389 -19.94 -19.37 -18.99
C THR A 389 -19.65 -20.26 -20.18
N ALA A 390 -19.90 -19.77 -21.40
CA ALA A 390 -19.71 -20.55 -22.60
C ALA A 390 -18.25 -20.95 -22.84
N ALA A 391 -17.30 -20.03 -22.60
CA ALA A 391 -15.89 -20.32 -22.72
C ALA A 391 -15.37 -21.30 -21.66
N VAL A 392 -15.96 -21.32 -20.45
CA VAL A 392 -15.55 -22.23 -19.37
C VAL A 392 -16.12 -23.64 -19.56
N THR A 393 -17.29 -23.78 -20.19
CA THR A 393 -17.96 -25.08 -20.40
C THR A 393 -17.63 -25.74 -21.74
N SER A 394 -16.97 -25.01 -22.65
CA SER A 394 -16.43 -25.53 -23.91
C SER A 394 -15.11 -26.25 -23.68
#